data_AF-A0A4Y7RPK1-F1
#
_entry.id   AF-A0A4Y7RPK1-F1
#
_cell.length_a   1.000
_cell.length_b   1.000
_cell.length_c   1.000
_cell.angle_alpha   90.00
_cell.angle_beta   90.00
_cell.angle_gamma   90.00
#
_symmetry.space_group_name_H-M   'P 1'
#
loop_
_entity.id
_entity.type
_entity.pdbx_description
1 polymer ?
#
loop_
_entity_poly.entity_id
_entity_poly.type
_entity_poly.pdbx_seq_one_letter_code
_entity_poly.pdbx_strand_id
1 'polypeptide(L)' 'MVRQARERCESGIYHVVLRGVNRQDIFYDEDDFQRFLEILEQKKLGKQFEVYAYCLMSNHVHVLIRGGNIYEKEQFI' A
#
# COMPACT_ATOMS: atom_id res chain seq x y z
N MET A 1 -0.83 6.93 -25.12
CA MET A 1 -1.23 5.52 -24.88
C MET A 1 -2.24 5.50 -23.75
N VAL A 2 -3.36 4.79 -23.91
CA VAL A 2 -4.33 4.62 -22.82
C VAL A 2 -3.74 3.72 -21.73
N ARG A 3 -3.90 4.09 -20.46
CA ARG A 3 -3.42 3.26 -19.34
C ARG A 3 -4.28 1.99 -19.27
N GLN A 4 -3.64 0.83 -19.31
CA GLN A 4 -4.32 -0.46 -19.09
C GLN A 4 -4.36 -0.79 -17.60
N ALA A 5 -5.40 -1.50 -17.17
CA ALA A 5 -5.47 -2.04 -15.82
C ALA A 5 -4.34 -3.05 -15.63
N ARG A 6 -3.73 -3.05 -14.44
CA ARG A 6 -2.67 -4.01 -14.10
C ARG A 6 -3.27 -5.40 -13.93
N GLU A 7 -2.64 -6.41 -14.53
CA GLU A 7 -3.00 -7.81 -14.31
C GLU A 7 -2.77 -8.21 -12.85
N ARG A 8 -3.66 -9.08 -12.34
CA ARG A 8 -3.56 -9.56 -10.96
C ARG A 8 -2.50 -10.66 -10.88
N CYS A 9 -1.66 -10.58 -9.85
CA CYS A 9 -0.70 -11.62 -9.54
C CYS A 9 -1.41 -12.78 -8.81
N GLU A 10 -1.11 -14.02 -9.18
CA GLU A 10 -1.71 -15.22 -8.59
C GLU A 10 -1.42 -15.36 -7.10
N SER A 11 -0.21 -14.97 -6.66
CA SER A 11 0.15 -14.95 -5.24
C SER A 11 -0.63 -13.90 -4.43
N GLY A 12 -1.20 -12.91 -5.11
CA GLY A 12 -1.87 -11.76 -4.49
C GLY A 12 -0.93 -10.83 -3.72
N ILE A 13 0.39 -11.02 -3.82
CA ILE A 13 1.41 -10.20 -3.14
C ILE A 13 1.90 -9.10 -4.09
N TYR A 14 1.94 -7.87 -3.60
CA TYR A 14 2.32 -6.69 -4.35
C TYR A 14 3.33 -5.85 -3.59
N HIS A 15 4.39 -5.44 -4.30
CA HIS A 15 5.29 -4.39 -3.85
C HIS A 15 4.80 -3.05 -4.39
N VAL A 16 4.26 -2.22 -3.50
CA VAL A 16 3.77 -0.88 -3.80
C VAL A 16 4.88 0.11 -3.50
N VAL A 17 5.20 0.97 -4.47
CA VAL A 17 6.23 1.99 -4.34
C VAL A 17 5.60 3.37 -4.58
N LEU A 18 5.77 4.27 -3.62
CA LEU A 18 5.48 5.69 -3.75
C LEU A 18 6.81 6.43 -3.89
N ARG A 19 6.87 7.42 -4.78
CA ARG A 19 8.05 8.27 -4.96
C ARG A 19 7.63 9.71 -5.14
N GLY A 20 8.34 10.62 -4.48
CA GLY A 20 8.12 12.06 -4.62
C GLY A 20 8.33 12.50 -6.07
N VAL A 21 7.45 13.39 -6.54
CA VAL A 21 7.59 13.99 -7.87
C VAL A 21 8.93 14.73 -7.92
N ASN A 22 9.67 14.58 -9.02
CA ASN A 22 11.01 15.18 -9.15
C ASN A 22 11.99 14.82 -8.01
N ARG A 23 11.81 13.66 -7.36
CA ARG A 23 12.62 13.21 -6.20
C ARG A 23 12.54 14.13 -4.99
N GLN A 24 11.51 14.97 -4.92
CA GLN A 24 11.24 15.79 -3.74
C GLN A 24 10.91 14.91 -2.53
N ASP A 25 11.18 15.44 -1.34
CA ASP A 25 10.78 14.81 -0.11
C ASP A 25 9.25 14.81 0.00
N ILE A 26 8.74 13.66 0.42
CA ILE A 26 7.35 13.38 0.77
C ILE A 26 7.13 13.64 2.25
N PHE A 27 8.13 13.35 3.08
CA PHE A 27 8.12 13.56 4.53
C PHE A 27 9.21 14.57 4.88
N TYR A 28 8.82 15.65 5.56
CA TYR A 28 9.71 16.74 5.93
C TYR A 28 10.13 16.69 7.41
N ASP A 29 9.29 16.08 8.25
CA ASP A 29 9.52 15.91 9.69
C ASP A 29 9.03 14.53 10.18
N GLU A 30 9.25 14.23 11.45
CA GLU A 30 8.84 12.97 12.08
C GLU A 30 7.31 12.81 12.15
N ASP A 31 6.56 13.92 12.24
CA ASP A 31 5.10 13.90 12.30
C ASP A 31 4.50 13.41 10.99
N ASP A 32 5.11 13.75 9.86
CA ASP A 32 4.72 13.25 8.54
C ASP A 32 4.85 11.72 8.44
N PHE A 33 5.93 11.14 8.97
CA PHE A 33 6.12 9.69 9.01
C PHE A 33 5.07 9.02 9.89
N GLN A 34 4.83 9.58 11.08
CA GLN A 34 3.86 9.04 12.03
C GLN A 34 2.44 9.07 11.43
N ARG A 35 2.07 10.20 10.81
CA ARG A 35 0.79 10.36 10.13
C ARG A 35 0.61 9.37 8.98
N PHE A 36 1.67 9.07 8.23
CA PHE A 36 1.61 8.04 7.20
C PHE A 36 1.28 6.66 7.77
N LEU A 37 1.93 6.28 8.87
CA LEU A 37 1.68 5.01 9.54
C LEU A 37 0.27 4.92 10.11
N GLU A 38 -0.24 5.98 10.73
CA GLU A 38 -1.63 6.05 11.20
C GLU A 38 -2.63 5.86 10.06
N ILE A 39 -2.41 6.52 8.92
CA ILE A 39 -3.26 6.35 7.74
C ILE A 39 -3.17 4.91 7.23
N LEU A 40 -1.97 4.33 7.16
CA LEU A 40 -1.78 2.95 6.70
C LEU A 40 -2.53 1.96 7.61
N GLU A 41 -2.49 2.15 8.92
CA GLU A 41 -3.21 1.36 9.91
C GLU A 41 -4.74 1.53 9.79
N GLN A 42 -5.22 2.77 9.66
CA GLN A 42 -6.63 3.06 9.42
C GLN A 42 -7.15 2.40 8.14
N LYS A 43 -6.34 2.32 7.08
CA LYS A 43 -6.73 1.65 5.84
C LYS A 43 -6.69 0.12 5.95
N LYS A 44 -5.79 -0.44 6.77
CA LYS A 44 -5.75 -1.88 7.08
C LYS A 44 -7.03 -2.35 7.78
N LEU A 45 -7.65 -1.53 8.64
CA LEU A 45 -8.90 -1.85 9.34
C LEU A 45 -10.06 -2.22 8.40
N GLY A 46 -10.03 -1.75 7.15
CA GLY A 46 -11.01 -2.13 6.13
C GLY A 46 -10.90 -3.59 5.63
N LYS A 47 -9.93 -4.38 6.10
CA LYS A 47 -9.65 -5.80 5.73
C LYS A 47 -9.50 -6.06 4.22
N GLN A 48 -9.22 -5.03 3.42
CA GLN A 48 -9.07 -5.16 1.97
C GLN A 48 -7.68 -5.66 1.56
N PHE A 49 -6.70 -5.56 2.46
CA PHE A 49 -5.32 -6.01 2.23
C PHE A 49 -4.59 -6.23 3.55
N GLU A 50 -3.56 -7.07 3.53
CA GLU A 50 -2.61 -7.28 4.61
C GLU A 50 -1.31 -6.54 4.29
N VAL A 51 -0.63 -6.00 5.31
CA VAL A 51 0.69 -5.40 5.17
C VAL A 51 1.71 -6.35 5.78
N TYR A 52 2.72 -6.75 5.00
CA TYR A 52 3.79 -7.64 5.43
C TYR A 52 5.02 -6.88 5.88
N ALA A 53 5.38 -5.82 5.17
CA ALA A 53 6.52 -4.98 5.49
C ALA A 53 6.32 -3.58 4.91
N TYR A 54 6.96 -2.58 5.51
CA TYR A 54 7.06 -1.25 4.95
C TYR A 54 8.45 -0.65 5.23
N CYS A 55 8.89 0.25 4.37
CA CYS A 55 10.09 1.06 4.53
C CYS A 55 9.75 2.48 4.07
N LEU A 56 9.92 3.45 4.98
CA LEU A 56 9.68 4.86 4.74
C LEU A 56 11.04 5.56 4.63
N MET A 57 11.25 6.27 3.53
CA MET A 57 12.36 7.20 3.32
C MET A 57 11.77 8.57 3.02
N SER A 58 12.55 9.65 3.20
CA SER A 58 12.05 11.02 3.00
C SER A 58 11.36 11.20 1.65
N ASN A 59 11.88 10.59 0.58
CA ASN A 59 11.40 10.77 -0.80
C ASN A 59 10.81 9.50 -1.46
N HIS A 60 10.82 8.34 -0.79
CA HIS A 60 10.17 7.12 -1.30
C HIS A 60 9.56 6.29 -0.17
N VAL A 61 8.52 5.56 -0.52
CA VAL A 61 7.89 4.57 0.35
C VAL A 61 7.84 3.25 -0.36
N HIS A 62 8.19 2.18 0.35
CA HIS A 62 8.00 0.81 -0.09
C HIS A 62 7.03 0.13 0.86
N VAL A 63 5.95 -0.46 0.34
CA VAL A 63 5.00 -1.26 1.12
C VAL A 63 4.83 -2.60 0.43
N LEU A 64 5.01 -3.68 1.17
CA LEU A 64 4.70 -5.03 0.73
C LEU A 64 3.32 -5.38 1.27
N ILE A 65 2.36 -5.57 0.37
CA ILE A 65 0.98 -5.89 0.71
C ILE A 65 0.55 -7.21 0.08
N ARG A 66 -0.41 -7.88 0.71
CA ARG A 66 -1.22 -8.91 0.07
C ARG A 66 -2.64 -8.37 -0.12
N GLY A 67 -3.11 -8.37 -1.36
CA GLY A 67 -4.50 -8.05 -1.66
C GLY A 67 -5.43 -9.08 -1.02
N GLY A 68 -6.52 -8.63 -0.40
CA GLY A 68 -7.52 -9.50 0.21
C GLY A 68 -8.11 -10.47 -0.81
N ASN A 69 -8.26 -11.74 -0.41
CA ASN A 69 -8.86 -12.76 -1.24
C ASN A 69 -10.32 -12.40 -1.53
N ILE A 70 -10.67 -12.29 -2.81
CA ILE A 70 -12.06 -12.10 -3.25
C ILE A 70 -12.90 -13.36 -2.94
N TYR A 71 -12.23 -14.49 -2.66
CA TYR A 71 -12.84 -15.78 -2.35
C TYR A 71 -13.48 -15.88 -0.95
N GLU A 72 -13.33 -14.88 -0.07
CA GLU A 72 -14.05 -14.89 1.22
C GLU A 72 -15.46 -14.27 1.17
N LYS A 73 -15.90 -13.73 0.02
CA LYS A 73 -17.27 -13.19 -0.11
C LYS A 73 -18.36 -14.24 -0.36
N GLU A 74 -18.04 -15.53 -0.49
CA GLU A 74 -19.03 -16.59 -0.73
C GLU A 74 -19.43 -17.41 0.52
N GLN A 75 -18.91 -17.10 1.72
CA GLN A 75 -19.23 -17.88 2.93
C GLN A 75 -20.28 -17.27 3.87
N PHE A 76 -21.09 -16.31 3.39
CA PHE A 76 -22.34 -15.95 4.06
C PHE A 76 -23.52 -16.39 3.18
N ILE A 77 -23.80 -17.70 3.21
CA ILE A 77 -25.12 -18.28 2.93
C ILE A 77 -25.76 -18.57 4.28
#